data_AF-A0AAU8FXU9-F1
#
_entry.id   AF-A0AAU8FXU9-F1
#
_cell.length_a   1.000
_cell.length_b   1.000
_cell.length_c   1.000
_cell.angle_alpha   90.00
_cell.angle_beta   90.00
_cell.angle_gamma   90.00
#
_symmetry.space_group_name_H-M   'P 1'
#
loop_
_entity.id
_entity.type
_entity.pdbx_description
1 polymer ?
#
loop_
_entity_poly.entity_id
_entity_poly.type
_entity_poly.pdbx_seq_one_letter_code
_entity_poly.pdbx_strand_id
1 'polypeptide(L)'
;MCHHHDDAPPHDDARPEPAGACHAHAAPSVGSVPDDDLAECPVMPGSTTVKAHAEAAGLVRDHEGVRYWLCCSSCGPLFDADPTRYARAS
;
A
#
# COMPACT_ATOMS: atom_id res chain seq x y z
N MET A 1 -22.70 -54.37 -28.61
CA MET A 1 -22.08 -55.10 -27.49
C MET A 1 -20.58 -55.23 -27.75
N CYS A 2 -19.79 -54.59 -26.89
CA CYS A 2 -18.48 -54.95 -26.32
C CYS A 2 -17.48 -55.75 -27.18
N HIS A 3 -16.32 -55.15 -27.49
CA HIS A 3 -15.03 -55.56 -26.93
C HIS A 3 -14.05 -54.37 -26.96
N HIS A 4 -13.67 -53.91 -25.77
CA HIS A 4 -12.55 -53.01 -25.55
C HIS A 4 -11.28 -53.85 -25.46
N HIS A 5 -10.28 -53.52 -26.27
CA HIS A 5 -8.90 -53.80 -25.90
C HIS A 5 -8.24 -52.48 -25.54
N ASP A 6 -7.91 -52.43 -24.26
CA ASP A 6 -7.17 -51.45 -23.49
C ASP A 6 -5.76 -51.33 -24.06
N ASP A 7 -5.48 -50.23 -24.76
CA ASP A 7 -4.11 -49.80 -25.05
C ASP A 7 -3.79 -48.70 -24.04
N ALA A 8 -3.40 -49.14 -22.84
CA ALA A 8 -2.86 -48.27 -21.82
C ALA A 8 -1.53 -47.70 -22.33
N PRO A 9 -1.40 -46.38 -22.54
CA PRO A 9 -0.08 -45.81 -22.78
C PRO A 9 0.78 -46.03 -21.53
N PRO A 10 2.07 -46.41 -21.68
CA PRO A 10 2.96 -46.51 -20.54
C PRO A 10 3.05 -45.13 -19.86
N HIS A 11 2.55 -45.08 -18.63
CA HIS A 11 2.84 -44.01 -17.68
C HIS A 11 4.32 -44.10 -17.30
N ASP A 12 5.19 -43.40 -18.03
CA ASP A 12 6.52 -43.02 -17.55
C ASP A 12 6.97 -41.72 -18.23
N ASP A 13 6.42 -40.60 -17.78
CA ASP A 13 7.17 -39.34 -17.72
C ASP A 13 6.75 -38.63 -16.43
N ALA A 14 7.42 -39.02 -15.35
CA ALA A 14 7.32 -38.37 -14.08
C ALA A 14 8.04 -37.01 -14.13
N ARG A 15 7.40 -35.97 -14.67
CA ARG A 15 7.49 -34.59 -14.14
C ARG A 15 6.45 -33.63 -14.74
N PRO A 16 5.27 -33.43 -14.13
CA PRO A 16 4.56 -32.18 -14.36
C PRO A 16 5.34 -31.04 -13.72
N GLU A 17 5.88 -30.16 -14.56
CA GLU A 17 5.80 -28.71 -14.44
C GLU A 17 6.28 -28.08 -13.11
N PRO A 18 7.43 -27.37 -13.07
CA PRO A 18 7.39 -26.07 -12.46
C PRO A 18 6.67 -25.14 -13.44
N ALA A 19 5.33 -25.21 -13.48
CA ALA A 19 4.50 -24.05 -13.78
C ALA A 19 4.60 -23.08 -12.60
N GLY A 20 5.83 -22.75 -12.22
CA GLY A 20 6.18 -21.71 -11.27
C GLY A 20 6.07 -20.42 -12.04
N ALA A 21 4.84 -19.99 -12.27
CA ALA A 21 4.42 -18.62 -12.20
C ALA A 21 5.59 -17.63 -12.28
N CYS A 22 6.05 -17.31 -13.49
CA CYS A 22 6.69 -16.02 -13.73
C CYS A 22 5.60 -14.94 -13.65
N HIS A 23 4.97 -14.83 -12.49
CA HIS A 23 4.47 -13.55 -12.04
C HIS A 23 5.73 -12.73 -11.82
N ALA A 24 6.24 -12.17 -12.92
CA ALA A 24 6.95 -10.92 -12.87
C ALA A 24 5.96 -9.94 -12.25
N HIS A 25 5.92 -9.95 -10.93
CA HIS A 25 5.94 -8.70 -10.22
C HIS A 25 7.25 -8.05 -10.68
N ALA A 26 7.18 -7.37 -11.84
CA ALA A 26 7.64 -6.01 -11.84
C ALA A 26 6.88 -5.36 -10.69
N ALA A 27 7.37 -5.59 -9.47
CA ALA A 27 7.13 -4.68 -8.39
C ALA A 27 7.44 -3.34 -9.07
N PRO A 28 6.47 -2.43 -9.23
CA PRO A 28 6.87 -1.07 -9.51
C PRO A 28 7.96 -0.84 -8.48
N SER A 29 9.16 -0.49 -8.94
CA SER A 29 10.19 0.00 -8.05
C SER A 29 9.53 1.23 -7.44
N VAL A 30 8.78 1.00 -6.37
CA VAL A 30 8.21 2.00 -5.50
C VAL A 30 9.49 2.57 -4.95
N GLY A 31 9.94 3.65 -5.59
CA GLY A 31 11.14 4.35 -5.21
C GLY A 31 11.06 4.49 -3.71
N SER A 32 12.11 4.04 -3.02
CA SER A 32 12.22 4.17 -1.57
C SER A 32 11.89 5.62 -1.28
N VAL A 33 10.69 5.87 -0.75
CA VAL A 33 10.24 7.23 -0.50
C VAL A 33 11.20 7.74 0.56
N PRO A 34 11.97 8.81 0.31
CA PRO A 34 12.88 9.33 1.30
C PRO A 34 12.11 9.57 2.59
N ASP A 35 12.69 9.24 3.75
CA ASP A 35 12.04 9.53 5.03
C ASP A 35 11.73 11.02 5.20
N ASP A 36 12.44 11.91 4.48
CA ASP A 36 12.18 13.35 4.41
C ASP A 36 10.84 13.68 3.72
N ASP A 37 10.35 12.82 2.83
CA ASP A 37 9.05 12.96 2.15
C ASP A 37 7.90 12.35 2.97
N LEU A 38 8.19 11.75 4.12
CA LEU A 38 7.20 11.27 5.07
C LEU A 38 6.87 12.36 6.09
N ALA A 39 5.60 12.45 6.46
CA ALA A 39 5.11 13.28 7.54
C ALA A 39 4.30 12.43 8.50
N GLU A 40 4.51 12.65 9.80
CA GLU A 40 3.70 12.00 10.84
C GLU A 40 2.33 12.66 10.95
N CYS A 41 1.30 11.83 11.10
CA CYS A 41 -0.06 12.28 11.28
C CYS A 41 -0.25 12.82 12.71
N PRO A 42 -0.56 14.11 12.90
CA PRO A 42 -0.71 14.70 14.23
C PRO A 42 -1.92 14.15 15.00
N VAL A 43 -2.91 13.60 14.29
CA VAL A 43 -4.11 12.99 14.87
C VAL A 43 -3.82 11.59 15.44
N MET A 44 -2.89 10.85 14.81
CA MET A 44 -2.47 9.51 15.20
C MET A 44 -0.94 9.42 15.18
N PRO A 45 -0.26 9.76 16.29
CA PRO A 45 1.19 9.66 16.37
C PRO A 45 1.65 8.22 16.09
N GLY A 46 2.75 8.05 15.35
CA GLY A 46 3.23 6.77 14.85
C GLY A 46 2.67 6.33 13.49
N SER A 47 1.69 7.05 12.93
CA SER A 47 1.23 6.84 11.55
C SER A 47 1.85 7.87 10.63
N THR A 48 2.63 7.42 9.64
CA THR A 48 3.25 8.30 8.63
C THR A 48 2.48 8.29 7.32
N THR A 49 2.61 9.38 6.57
CA THR A 49 2.05 9.53 5.23
C THR A 49 3.04 10.21 4.31
N VAL A 50 2.96 9.95 3.00
CA VAL A 50 3.79 10.62 2.00
C VAL A 50 3.22 12.03 1.79
N LYS A 51 4.04 13.06 2.02
CA LYS A 51 3.67 14.48 1.89
C LYS A 51 3.02 14.77 0.53
N ALA A 52 3.66 14.33 -0.54
CA ALA A 52 3.17 14.51 -1.91
C ALA A 52 1.80 13.85 -2.14
N HIS A 53 1.56 12.67 -1.58
CA HIS A 53 0.27 11.99 -1.70
C HIS A 53 -0.83 12.72 -0.92
N ALA A 54 -0.53 13.14 0.31
CA ALA A 54 -1.47 13.92 1.12
C ALA A 54 -1.78 15.28 0.47
N GLU A 55 -0.79 15.96 -0.12
CA GLU A 55 -1.01 17.19 -0.89
C GLU A 55 -1.87 16.97 -2.13
N ALA A 56 -1.57 15.93 -2.92
CA ALA A 56 -2.37 15.59 -4.10
C ALA A 56 -3.82 15.19 -3.74
N ALA A 57 -4.02 14.57 -2.58
CA ALA A 57 -5.33 14.19 -2.07
C ALA A 57 -6.06 15.31 -1.30
N GLY A 58 -5.42 16.47 -1.07
CA GLY A 58 -5.99 17.55 -0.25
C GLY A 58 -6.11 17.22 1.25
N LEU A 59 -5.35 16.23 1.72
CA LEU A 59 -5.22 15.80 3.12
C LEU A 59 -4.20 16.62 3.90
N VAL A 60 -4.06 17.91 3.56
CA VAL A 60 -3.18 18.85 4.23
C VAL A 60 -3.97 19.91 4.98
N ARG A 61 -3.45 20.34 6.13
CA ARG A 61 -4.05 21.40 6.96
C ARG A 61 -3.01 22.42 7.32
N ASP A 62 -3.28 23.68 7.04
CA ASP A 62 -2.49 24.80 7.53
C ASP A 62 -3.06 25.31 8.86
N HIS A 63 -2.18 25.45 9.86
CA HIS A 63 -2.53 26.05 11.14
C HIS A 63 -1.34 26.88 11.64
N GLU A 64 -1.59 28.14 12.02
CA GLU A 64 -0.56 29.07 12.52
C GLU A 64 0.66 29.24 11.58
N GLY A 65 0.48 29.05 10.27
CA GLY A 65 1.55 29.12 9.28
C GLY A 65 2.35 27.83 9.11
N VAL A 66 2.00 26.76 9.84
CA VAL A 66 2.58 25.42 9.70
C VAL A 66 1.64 24.53 8.90
N ARG A 67 2.19 23.77 7.94
CA ARG A 67 1.45 22.76 7.17
C ARG A 67 1.58 21.40 7.85
N TYR A 68 0.44 20.75 8.06
CA TYR A 68 0.30 19.41 8.60
C TYR A 68 -0.23 18.48 7.52
N TRP A 69 0.27 17.25 7.50
CA TRP A 69 -0.16 16.21 6.56
C TRP A 69 -0.90 15.12 7.34
N LEU A 70 -2.02 14.69 6.78
CA LEU A 70 -2.90 13.72 7.40
C LEU A 70 -2.80 12.39 6.66
N CYS A 71 -2.72 11.29 7.41
CA CYS A 71 -2.64 9.96 6.80
C CYS A 71 -3.95 9.47 6.20
N CYS A 72 -5.08 10.12 6.54
CA CYS A 72 -6.41 9.63 6.19
C CYS A 72 -7.44 10.77 6.06
N SER A 73 -8.52 10.53 5.31
CA SER A 73 -9.63 11.50 5.17
C SER A 73 -10.37 11.72 6.49
N SER A 74 -10.49 10.69 7.33
CA SER A 74 -11.10 10.79 8.67
C SER A 74 -10.31 11.66 9.63
N CYS A 75 -9.02 11.85 9.37
CA CYS A 75 -8.11 12.63 10.20
C CYS A 75 -8.35 14.14 10.00
N GLY A 76 -8.89 14.55 8.84
CA GLY A 76 -9.25 15.93 8.52
C GLY A 76 -10.21 16.56 9.52
N PRO A 77 -11.45 16.04 9.65
CA PRO A 77 -12.43 16.61 10.58
C PRO A 77 -11.99 16.55 12.05
N LEU A 78 -11.16 15.57 12.44
CA LEU A 78 -10.58 15.51 13.79
C LEU A 78 -9.60 16.65 14.02
N PHE A 79 -8.70 16.90 13.06
CA PHE A 79 -7.80 18.05 13.12
C PHE A 79 -8.58 19.37 13.10
N ASP A 80 -9.57 19.49 12.23
CA ASP A 80 -10.39 20.71 12.08
C ASP A 80 -11.23 21.00 13.35
N ALA A 81 -11.59 19.98 14.13
CA ALA A 81 -12.32 20.14 15.39
C ALA A 81 -11.46 20.75 16.51
N ASP A 82 -10.18 20.39 16.58
CA ASP A 82 -9.26 20.85 17.64
C ASP A 82 -7.82 21.04 17.11
N PRO A 83 -7.59 21.97 16.16
CA PRO A 83 -6.31 22.08 15.47
C PRO A 83 -5.18 22.43 16.42
N THR A 84 -5.42 23.24 17.45
CA THR A 84 -4.42 23.59 18.47
C THR A 84 -3.98 22.38 19.30
N ARG A 85 -4.85 21.38 19.50
CA ARG A 85 -4.49 20.13 20.21
C ARG A 85 -3.50 19.31 19.38
N TYR A 86 -3.75 19.21 18.08
CA TYR A 86 -3.00 18.36 17.16
C TYR A 86 -1.77 19.06 16.57
N ALA A 87 -1.80 20.38 16.40
CA ALA A 87 -0.69 21.19 15.90
C ALA A 87 0.56 21.15 16.81
N ARG A 88 0.41 20.74 18.08
CA ARG A 88 1.50 20.60 19.06
C ARG A 88 2.29 19.28 18.94
N ALA A 89 1.85 18.36 18.09
CA ALA A 89 2.59 17.14 17.78
C ALA A 89 3.54 17.44 16.61
N SER A 90 4.82 17.60 16.92
CA SER A 90 5.91 17.76 15.96
C SER A 90 7.13 17.01 16.48
#